data_AF-A0A660YD51-F1
#
_entry.id   AF-A0A660YD51-F1
#
_cell.length_a   1.000
_cell.length_b   1.000
_cell.length_c   1.000
_cell.angle_alpha   90.00
_cell.angle_beta   90.00
_cell.angle_gamma   90.00
#
_symmetry.space_group_name_H-M   'P 1'
#
loop_
_entity.id
_entity.type
_entity.pdbx_description
1 polymer ?
#
loop_
_entity_poly.entity_id
_entity_poly.type
_entity_poly.pdbx_seq_one_letter_code
_entity_poly.pdbx_strand_id
1 'polypeptide(L)'
;RNRSWNPLEESAYEYTLSSFEDIATVAPRNWYISRQKAYIEVASERKVANALGVLGMTPQEDEITGIAKKCLVAGRWFKEGEAMAAVLPVDMMDLLDIDLSEVGRAKVRLFGRWFTVIGALDSKKMKILKDLDDELLTPADFQLTGGQAVQEMVEEERRAKEGMETPKLVIKPFVHLEPANVIIIPYETLRGAGGALESIAVRFREGVDVRKEIEDFVSRLAVTLFAGIREKGEDFVRVYVYSSMGATSLSGLSNLFVPILIAALIVLNTMMGSVYERTREIGIYSSVGLAPVHVAFLFLAESAVYAVLGTVAGYLVGQITAKVLFSLNLLKGFTLNYSSLSAVMSAALVMAVVLLSTVYPARKASQMAVPDVTRRWKLPEPEGDHWFFEFPFTVGGEDVFGLYVFLVHFFDAYSEESIGIFYTDGAKLKAFTTEKGEGYLIDVNVWLAPFDLGVSQRVQFRAVPTGDHNIYRIEVGIDRLSGEHASWKRVNQRFMNVIRKQFLIWRTVTPEAKEEYRKEGRRMLEGQRQVA
;
A
#
# COMPACT_ATOMS: atom_id res chain seq x y z
N ARG A 1 29.18 -18.73 -6.85
CA ARG A 1 29.46 -18.02 -5.56
C ARG A 1 28.14 -17.62 -4.90
N ASN A 2 28.13 -17.37 -3.58
CA ASN A 2 27.01 -16.71 -2.90
C ASN A 2 27.06 -15.19 -3.12
N ARG A 3 25.93 -14.48 -3.05
CA ARG A 3 25.82 -13.01 -3.15
C ARG A 3 26.72 -12.27 -2.14
N SER A 4 26.88 -12.85 -0.95
CA SER A 4 27.66 -12.25 0.14
C SER A 4 29.12 -12.72 0.20
N TRP A 5 29.62 -13.47 -0.79
CA TRP A 5 30.94 -14.12 -0.75
C TRP A 5 31.19 -14.88 0.58
N ASN A 6 30.15 -15.57 1.03
CA ASN A 6 30.27 -16.52 2.13
C ASN A 6 30.72 -17.87 1.56
N PRO A 7 31.50 -18.64 2.35
CA PRO A 7 31.91 -19.98 1.97
C PRO A 7 30.72 -20.84 1.53
N LEU A 8 30.93 -21.57 0.44
CA LEU A 8 30.04 -22.61 -0.05
C LEU A 8 30.31 -23.92 0.70
N GLU A 9 29.26 -24.72 0.88
CA GLU A 9 29.39 -26.09 1.37
C GLU A 9 30.05 -26.99 0.32
N GLU A 10 30.80 -27.99 0.77
CA GLU A 10 31.48 -28.95 -0.12
C GLU A 10 30.49 -29.74 -0.98
N SER A 11 29.32 -30.05 -0.42
CA SER A 11 28.20 -30.68 -1.11
C SER A 11 27.79 -29.94 -2.39
N ALA A 12 27.91 -28.60 -2.40
CA ALA A 12 27.61 -27.79 -3.57
C ALA A 12 28.64 -28.02 -4.68
N TYR A 13 29.91 -28.22 -4.34
CA TYR A 13 30.95 -28.53 -5.32
C TYR A 13 30.78 -29.95 -5.89
N GLU A 14 30.62 -30.95 -5.04
CA GLU A 14 30.40 -32.34 -5.47
C GLU A 14 29.18 -32.47 -6.38
N TYR A 15 28.08 -31.79 -6.04
CA TYR A 15 26.89 -31.78 -6.86
C TYR A 15 27.07 -31.05 -8.20
N THR A 16 27.79 -29.92 -8.19
CA THR A 16 28.14 -29.18 -9.42
C THR A 16 28.97 -30.05 -10.35
N LEU A 17 29.97 -30.74 -9.81
CA LEU A 17 30.83 -31.64 -10.56
C LEU A 17 30.01 -32.78 -11.17
N SER A 18 29.25 -33.52 -10.35
CA SER A 18 28.40 -34.62 -10.82
C SER A 18 27.35 -34.21 -11.86
N SER A 19 26.90 -32.96 -11.86
CA SER A 19 25.86 -32.49 -12.79
C SER A 19 26.44 -32.01 -14.12
N PHE A 20 27.68 -31.51 -14.14
CA PHE A 20 28.19 -30.75 -15.28
C PHE A 20 29.53 -31.23 -15.84
N GLU A 21 30.24 -32.15 -15.20
CA GLU A 21 31.56 -32.64 -15.64
C GLU A 21 31.58 -33.11 -17.11
N ASP A 22 30.50 -33.75 -17.57
CA ASP A 22 30.40 -34.26 -18.95
C ASP A 22 30.17 -33.16 -19.99
N ILE A 23 29.61 -32.01 -19.60
CA ILE A 23 29.09 -30.98 -20.53
C ILE A 23 29.74 -29.60 -20.32
N ALA A 24 30.57 -29.43 -19.29
CA ALA A 24 31.20 -28.17 -18.93
C ALA A 24 32.58 -28.39 -18.30
N THR A 25 33.42 -27.34 -18.33
CA THR A 25 34.62 -27.27 -17.51
C THR A 25 34.25 -26.62 -16.17
N VAL A 26 34.54 -27.31 -15.07
CA VAL A 26 34.27 -26.86 -13.70
C VAL A 26 35.58 -26.52 -13.00
N ALA A 27 35.66 -25.34 -12.39
CA ALA A 27 36.81 -24.91 -11.59
C ALA A 27 36.36 -24.36 -10.22
N PRO A 28 36.62 -25.07 -9.11
CA PRO A 28 36.42 -24.53 -7.78
C PRO A 28 37.52 -23.53 -7.43
N ARG A 29 37.18 -22.53 -6.62
CA ARG A 29 38.12 -21.54 -6.11
C ARG A 29 37.93 -21.35 -4.62
N ASN A 30 39.03 -21.39 -3.88
CA ASN A 30 39.03 -21.16 -2.45
C ASN A 30 39.93 -19.98 -2.09
N TRP A 31 39.57 -19.31 -1.00
CA TRP A 31 40.27 -18.13 -0.53
C TRP A 31 40.82 -18.36 0.86
N TYR A 32 41.98 -17.76 1.12
CA TYR A 32 42.49 -17.57 2.46
C TYR A 32 42.86 -16.10 2.63
N ILE A 33 42.05 -15.39 3.42
CA ILE A 33 42.33 -14.04 3.88
C ILE A 33 42.52 -14.15 5.39
N SER A 34 43.63 -13.61 5.89
CA SER A 34 43.94 -13.69 7.32
C SER A 34 42.97 -12.81 8.12
N ARG A 35 42.12 -13.44 8.95
CA ARG A 35 41.14 -12.73 9.82
C ARG A 35 41.76 -12.16 11.10
N GLN A 36 42.97 -12.61 11.48
CA GLN A 36 43.64 -12.24 12.74
C GLN A 36 44.91 -11.41 12.55
N LYS A 37 45.63 -11.60 11.44
CA LYS A 37 46.79 -10.80 11.05
C LYS A 37 46.45 -9.99 9.81
N ALA A 38 46.89 -8.74 9.73
CA ALA A 38 46.66 -7.88 8.56
C ALA A 38 47.33 -8.39 7.26
N TYR A 39 48.18 -9.43 7.34
CA TYR A 39 48.93 -9.97 6.20
C TYR A 39 49.35 -11.43 6.43
N ILE A 40 49.78 -12.07 5.36
CA ILE A 40 50.33 -13.42 5.25
C ILE A 40 51.80 -13.29 4.87
N GLU A 41 52.68 -13.80 5.72
CA GLU A 41 54.13 -13.75 5.49
C GLU A 41 54.55 -14.71 4.37
N VAL A 42 55.36 -14.21 3.45
CA VAL A 42 55.91 -14.94 2.31
C VAL A 42 57.41 -14.69 2.31
N ALA A 43 58.22 -15.74 2.33
CA ALA A 43 59.68 -15.59 2.36
C ALA A 43 60.34 -16.25 1.15
N SER A 44 61.23 -15.55 0.45
CA SER A 44 62.20 -16.18 -0.44
C SER A 44 63.45 -16.58 0.36
N GLU A 45 64.44 -17.14 -0.32
CA GLU A 45 65.76 -17.38 0.30
C GLU A 45 66.47 -16.07 0.68
N ARG A 46 66.05 -14.92 0.11
CA ARG A 46 66.74 -13.63 0.25
C ARG A 46 65.95 -12.61 1.07
N LYS A 47 64.63 -12.50 0.86
CA LYS A 47 63.77 -11.45 1.44
C LYS A 47 62.43 -12.02 1.94
N VAL A 48 61.76 -11.22 2.76
CA VAL A 48 60.40 -11.49 3.26
C VAL A 48 59.47 -10.39 2.77
N ALA A 49 58.29 -10.78 2.30
CA ALA A 49 57.23 -9.90 1.86
C ALA A 49 55.88 -10.33 2.46
N ASN A 50 54.87 -9.47 2.31
CA ASN A 50 53.56 -9.63 2.93
C ASN A 50 52.48 -9.67 1.86
N ALA A 51 51.78 -10.80 1.74
CA ALA A 51 50.57 -10.91 0.92
C ALA A 51 49.32 -10.61 1.76
N LEU A 52 48.27 -10.07 1.14
CA LEU A 52 46.99 -9.81 1.82
C LEU A 52 46.01 -10.97 1.68
N GLY A 53 46.18 -11.81 0.66
CA GLY A 53 45.35 -12.99 0.44
C GLY A 53 46.06 -14.06 -0.38
N VAL A 54 45.57 -15.29 -0.23
CA VAL A 54 45.97 -16.42 -1.09
C VAL A 54 44.73 -16.97 -1.78
N LEU A 55 44.85 -17.19 -3.08
CA LEU A 55 43.81 -17.70 -3.96
C LEU A 55 44.21 -19.11 -4.39
N GLY A 56 43.33 -20.09 -4.19
CA GLY A 56 43.57 -21.43 -4.67
C GLY A 56 42.72 -21.71 -5.90
N MET A 57 43.40 -22.15 -6.96
CA MET A 57 42.82 -22.37 -8.28
C MET A 57 43.25 -23.73 -8.83
N THR A 58 42.43 -24.29 -9.72
CA THR A 58 42.75 -25.53 -10.43
C THR A 58 43.37 -25.23 -11.80
N PRO A 59 44.00 -26.22 -12.46
CA PRO A 59 44.48 -26.09 -13.83
C PRO A 59 43.40 -25.64 -14.83
N GLN A 60 42.17 -26.12 -14.63
CA GLN A 60 40.98 -25.83 -15.46
C GLN A 60 40.61 -24.35 -15.48
N GLU A 61 41.06 -23.57 -14.50
CA GLU A 61 40.80 -22.13 -14.42
C GLU A 61 41.24 -21.37 -15.68
N ASP A 62 42.33 -21.76 -16.33
CA ASP A 62 42.78 -21.12 -17.58
C ASP A 62 41.81 -21.35 -18.74
N GLU A 63 41.16 -22.52 -18.80
CA GLU A 63 40.13 -22.79 -19.81
C GLU A 63 38.88 -21.92 -19.58
N ILE A 64 38.65 -21.46 -18.35
CA ILE A 64 37.58 -20.55 -18.00
C ILE A 64 38.04 -19.10 -18.19
N THR A 65 38.88 -18.54 -17.35
CA THR A 65 39.15 -17.09 -17.43
C THR A 65 40.15 -16.72 -18.52
N GLY A 66 40.97 -17.68 -18.98
CA GLY A 66 42.13 -17.41 -19.82
C GLY A 66 43.24 -16.69 -19.06
N ILE A 67 43.27 -16.83 -17.73
CA ILE A 67 44.19 -16.12 -16.85
C ILE A 67 45.66 -16.35 -17.23
N ALA A 68 46.03 -17.57 -17.63
CA ALA A 68 47.41 -17.86 -18.01
C ALA A 68 47.77 -17.12 -19.31
N LYS A 69 46.91 -17.22 -20.33
CA LYS A 69 47.15 -16.58 -21.64
C LYS A 69 47.15 -15.06 -21.59
N LYS A 70 46.31 -14.48 -20.72
CA LYS A 70 46.11 -13.02 -20.64
C LYS A 70 47.05 -12.34 -19.64
N CYS A 71 47.38 -13.00 -18.53
CA CYS A 71 48.04 -12.34 -17.39
C CYS A 71 49.45 -12.86 -17.09
N LEU A 72 49.84 -14.07 -17.50
CA LEU A 72 51.22 -14.52 -17.28
C LEU A 72 52.19 -13.78 -18.20
N VAL A 73 53.29 -13.31 -17.63
CA VAL A 73 54.40 -12.70 -18.36
C VAL A 73 55.62 -13.61 -18.47
N ALA A 74 55.75 -14.56 -17.53
CA ALA A 74 56.79 -15.59 -17.55
C ALA A 74 56.28 -16.88 -16.89
N GLY A 75 56.86 -18.02 -17.28
CA GLY A 75 56.53 -19.33 -16.72
C GLY A 75 55.29 -19.98 -17.34
N ARG A 76 54.53 -20.71 -16.51
CA ARG A 76 53.34 -21.49 -16.94
C ARG A 76 52.25 -21.52 -15.86
N TRP A 77 51.08 -22.02 -16.22
CA TRP A 77 49.99 -22.35 -15.29
C TRP A 77 50.18 -23.73 -14.63
N PHE A 78 49.32 -24.02 -13.65
CA PHE A 78 49.31 -25.28 -12.91
C PHE A 78 49.05 -26.49 -13.81
N LYS A 79 49.60 -27.65 -13.42
CA LYS A 79 49.25 -28.95 -13.98
C LYS A 79 48.48 -29.78 -12.96
N GLU A 80 47.76 -30.78 -13.46
CA GLU A 80 46.99 -31.71 -12.63
C GLU A 80 47.91 -32.48 -11.66
N GLY A 81 47.49 -32.57 -10.39
CA GLY A 81 48.26 -33.19 -9.32
C GLY A 81 49.43 -32.36 -8.75
N GLU A 82 49.67 -31.14 -9.23
CA GLU A 82 50.69 -30.26 -8.64
C GLU A 82 50.22 -29.69 -7.29
N ALA A 83 51.04 -29.86 -6.25
CA ALA A 83 50.75 -29.33 -4.92
C ALA A 83 51.67 -28.16 -4.51
N MET A 84 52.99 -28.31 -4.72
CA MET A 84 54.00 -27.36 -4.24
C MET A 84 54.41 -26.34 -5.32
N ALA A 85 53.40 -25.71 -5.93
CA ALA A 85 53.56 -24.69 -6.97
C ALA A 85 52.93 -23.36 -6.55
N ALA A 86 53.53 -22.25 -6.96
CA ALA A 86 52.97 -20.92 -6.73
C ALA A 86 53.09 -20.07 -7.99
N VAL A 87 52.07 -19.26 -8.25
CA VAL A 87 52.10 -18.17 -9.23
C VAL A 87 52.07 -16.87 -8.44
N LEU A 88 53.05 -16.00 -8.68
CA LEU A 88 53.22 -14.75 -7.97
C LEU A 88 52.99 -13.55 -8.89
N PRO A 89 52.38 -12.47 -8.39
CA PRO A 89 52.40 -11.18 -9.07
C PRO A 89 53.85 -10.69 -9.24
N VAL A 90 54.16 -10.03 -10.36
CA VAL A 90 55.49 -9.45 -10.61
C VAL A 90 55.88 -8.49 -9.48
N ASP A 91 54.94 -7.67 -9.00
CA ASP A 91 55.15 -6.74 -7.89
C ASP A 91 55.60 -7.47 -6.60
N MET A 92 55.06 -8.67 -6.33
CA MET A 92 55.44 -9.49 -5.18
C MET A 92 56.82 -10.14 -5.39
N MET A 93 57.16 -10.51 -6.62
CA MET A 93 58.48 -11.06 -6.96
C MET A 93 59.58 -10.02 -6.76
N ASP A 94 59.34 -8.77 -7.15
CA ASP A 94 60.27 -7.66 -6.94
C ASP A 94 60.55 -7.43 -5.44
N LEU A 95 59.51 -7.50 -4.59
CA LEU A 95 59.65 -7.43 -3.14
C LEU A 95 60.45 -8.61 -2.56
N LEU A 96 60.31 -9.78 -3.16
CA LEU A 96 60.98 -11.02 -2.74
C LEU A 96 62.38 -11.21 -3.34
N ASP A 97 62.85 -10.27 -4.17
CA ASP A 97 64.14 -10.34 -4.87
C ASP A 97 64.26 -11.54 -5.84
N ILE A 98 63.16 -11.84 -6.55
CA ILE A 98 63.09 -12.95 -7.51
C ILE A 98 62.99 -12.38 -8.93
N ASP A 99 64.00 -12.63 -9.76
CA ASP A 99 63.98 -12.18 -11.15
C ASP A 99 63.04 -13.05 -12.01
N LEU A 100 62.49 -12.47 -13.09
CA LEU A 100 61.65 -13.20 -14.05
C LEU A 100 62.37 -14.42 -14.67
N SER A 101 63.69 -14.37 -14.79
CA SER A 101 64.51 -15.49 -15.28
C SER A 101 64.60 -16.67 -14.29
N GLU A 102 64.25 -16.46 -13.03
CA GLU A 102 64.26 -17.47 -11.97
C GLU A 102 62.91 -18.21 -11.84
N VAL A 103 61.89 -17.81 -12.61
CA VAL A 103 60.61 -18.52 -12.67
C VAL A 103 60.82 -19.95 -13.18
N GLY A 104 60.30 -20.92 -12.43
CA GLY A 104 60.47 -22.36 -12.63
C GLY A 104 61.52 -23.01 -11.71
N ARG A 105 62.38 -22.22 -11.07
CA ARG A 105 63.41 -22.70 -10.13
C ARG A 105 63.37 -22.03 -8.76
N ALA A 106 62.94 -20.77 -8.69
CA ALA A 106 62.83 -20.03 -7.45
C ALA A 106 61.84 -20.67 -6.49
N LYS A 107 62.11 -20.59 -5.18
CA LYS A 107 61.25 -21.12 -4.13
C LYS A 107 60.83 -20.03 -3.17
N VAL A 108 59.57 -20.10 -2.75
CA VAL A 108 59.00 -19.23 -1.71
C VAL A 108 58.37 -20.07 -0.62
N ARG A 109 58.48 -19.60 0.61
CA ARG A 109 57.93 -20.23 1.80
C ARG A 109 56.60 -19.56 2.13
N LEU A 110 55.53 -20.34 2.11
CA LEU A 110 54.17 -19.93 2.46
C LEU A 110 53.57 -21.01 3.40
N PHE A 111 52.88 -20.61 4.46
CA PHE A 111 52.32 -21.54 5.47
C PHE A 111 53.33 -22.58 6.00
N GLY A 112 54.61 -22.18 6.14
CA GLY A 112 55.69 -23.06 6.60
C GLY A 112 56.18 -24.10 5.59
N ARG A 113 55.70 -24.08 4.34
CA ARG A 113 56.08 -25.00 3.27
C ARG A 113 56.74 -24.26 2.10
N TRP A 114 57.63 -24.95 1.38
CA TRP A 114 58.30 -24.40 0.20
C TRP A 114 57.51 -24.71 -1.07
N PHE A 115 57.21 -23.66 -1.84
CA PHE A 115 56.53 -23.69 -3.12
C PHE A 115 57.48 -23.25 -4.21
N THR A 116 57.46 -23.93 -5.35
CA THR A 116 58.22 -23.50 -6.53
C THR A 116 57.42 -22.42 -7.26
N VAL A 117 58.04 -21.27 -7.54
CA VAL A 117 57.42 -20.19 -8.31
C VAL A 117 57.42 -20.61 -9.77
N ILE A 118 56.27 -21.02 -10.30
CA ILE A 118 56.14 -21.57 -11.67
C ILE A 118 55.64 -20.55 -12.69
N GLY A 119 55.12 -19.42 -12.24
CA GLY A 119 54.57 -18.36 -13.09
C GLY A 119 54.68 -16.99 -12.45
N ALA A 120 54.91 -15.98 -13.30
CA ALA A 120 54.88 -14.56 -12.95
C ALA A 120 53.67 -13.90 -13.61
N LEU A 121 52.87 -13.20 -12.82
CA LEU A 121 51.59 -12.63 -13.23
C LEU A 121 51.62 -11.10 -13.23
N ASP A 122 51.11 -10.49 -14.30
CA ASP A 122 50.94 -9.04 -14.41
C ASP A 122 49.68 -8.59 -13.67
N SER A 123 49.89 -7.89 -12.55
CA SER A 123 48.82 -7.36 -11.68
C SER A 123 47.88 -6.42 -12.40
N LYS A 124 48.37 -5.61 -13.36
CA LYS A 124 47.55 -4.64 -14.09
C LYS A 124 46.61 -5.36 -15.06
N LYS A 125 47.11 -6.40 -15.73
CA LYS A 125 46.27 -7.23 -16.61
C LYS A 125 45.23 -8.02 -15.82
N MET A 126 45.60 -8.56 -14.66
CA MET A 126 44.66 -9.29 -13.79
C MET A 126 43.59 -8.36 -13.21
N LYS A 127 43.90 -7.08 -12.92
CA LYS A 127 42.91 -6.11 -12.45
C LYS A 127 41.81 -5.80 -13.46
N ILE A 128 42.08 -5.97 -14.75
CA ILE A 128 41.10 -5.76 -15.84
C ILE A 128 40.42 -7.08 -16.22
N LEU A 129 40.99 -8.22 -15.84
CA LEU A 129 40.43 -9.54 -16.14
C LEU A 129 39.17 -9.79 -15.32
N LYS A 130 38.04 -9.84 -16.02
CA LYS A 130 36.73 -10.17 -15.45
C LYS A 130 36.42 -11.66 -15.53
N ASP A 131 35.73 -12.15 -14.52
CA ASP A 131 35.18 -13.50 -14.46
C ASP A 131 33.89 -13.63 -15.30
N LEU A 132 33.33 -14.83 -15.35
CA LEU A 132 32.08 -15.14 -16.09
C LEU A 132 30.88 -14.27 -15.67
N ASP A 133 30.89 -13.71 -14.46
CA ASP A 133 29.83 -12.88 -13.90
C ASP A 133 30.20 -11.39 -13.81
N ASP A 134 31.22 -10.97 -14.56
CA ASP A 134 31.74 -9.60 -14.64
C ASP A 134 32.41 -9.06 -13.35
N GLU A 135 32.72 -9.94 -12.39
CA GLU A 135 33.50 -9.59 -11.18
C GLU A 135 35.01 -9.81 -11.33
N LEU A 136 35.77 -9.27 -10.37
CA LEU A 136 37.21 -9.54 -10.25
C LEU A 136 37.47 -10.91 -9.63
N LEU A 137 38.57 -11.54 -10.05
CA LEU A 137 38.97 -12.87 -9.57
C LEU A 137 39.61 -12.88 -8.18
N THR A 138 40.08 -11.72 -7.70
CA THR A 138 40.76 -11.62 -6.41
C THR A 138 39.77 -11.76 -5.25
N PRO A 139 40.23 -12.10 -4.04
CA PRO A 139 39.34 -12.19 -2.88
C PRO A 139 38.67 -10.85 -2.54
N ALA A 140 37.40 -10.91 -2.13
CA ALA A 140 36.66 -9.75 -1.63
C ALA A 140 36.92 -9.52 -0.14
N ASP A 141 37.26 -8.30 0.24
CA ASP A 141 37.44 -7.87 1.62
C ASP A 141 36.27 -6.96 2.06
N PHE A 142 35.62 -7.37 3.16
CA PHE A 142 34.49 -6.68 3.75
C PHE A 142 34.89 -5.79 4.94
N GLN A 143 36.13 -5.90 5.44
CA GLN A 143 36.58 -5.10 6.60
C GLN A 143 37.03 -3.69 6.20
N LEU A 144 37.56 -3.52 4.99
CA LEU A 144 38.04 -2.24 4.47
C LEU A 144 36.92 -1.21 4.24
N THR A 145 35.66 -1.64 4.17
CA THR A 145 34.53 -0.78 3.80
C THR A 145 33.89 0.03 4.95
N GLY A 146 34.50 0.02 6.14
CA GLY A 146 34.15 0.91 7.26
C GLY A 146 33.27 0.27 8.33
N GLY A 147 33.73 0.36 9.58
CA GLY A 147 33.15 -0.32 10.75
C GLY A 147 31.70 0.05 11.12
N GLN A 148 31.13 1.15 10.59
CA GLN A 148 29.74 1.54 10.87
C GLN A 148 28.72 0.64 10.17
N ALA A 149 28.94 0.29 8.90
CA ALA A 149 28.02 -0.56 8.13
C ALA A 149 27.98 -2.00 8.69
N VAL A 150 29.12 -2.50 9.18
CA VAL A 150 29.23 -3.84 9.78
C VAL A 150 28.48 -3.91 11.12
N GLN A 151 28.45 -2.82 11.89
CA GLN A 151 27.79 -2.77 13.20
C GLN A 151 26.26 -2.70 13.06
N GLU A 152 25.75 -1.91 12.13
CA GLU A 152 24.33 -1.88 11.75
C GLU A 152 23.86 -3.24 11.18
N MET A 153 24.73 -3.91 10.40
CA MET A 153 24.47 -5.25 9.86
C MET A 153 24.36 -6.35 10.93
N VAL A 154 25.22 -6.33 11.95
CA VAL A 154 25.19 -7.32 13.05
C VAL A 154 23.93 -7.16 13.90
N GLU A 155 23.48 -5.92 14.11
CA GLU A 155 22.22 -5.63 14.81
C GLU A 155 20.97 -6.02 14.00
N GLU A 156 21.01 -5.92 12.67
CA GLU A 156 19.91 -6.35 11.80
C GLU A 156 19.89 -7.88 11.57
N GLU A 157 21.05 -8.56 11.46
CA GLU A 157 21.11 -10.04 11.41
C GLU A 157 20.59 -10.68 12.70
N ARG A 158 20.83 -10.02 13.85
CA ARG A 158 20.25 -10.46 15.14
C ARG A 158 18.73 -10.34 15.12
N ARG A 159 18.18 -9.24 14.59
CA ARG A 159 16.72 -9.04 14.44
C ARG A 159 16.08 -10.02 13.44
N ALA A 160 16.77 -10.35 12.35
CA ALA A 160 16.32 -11.34 11.37
C ALA A 160 16.29 -12.77 11.93
N LYS A 161 17.26 -13.15 12.79
CA LYS A 161 17.24 -14.43 13.52
C LYS A 161 16.13 -14.51 14.57
N GLU A 162 15.69 -13.37 15.10
CA GLU A 162 14.60 -13.25 16.07
C GLU A 162 13.19 -13.22 15.41
N GLY A 163 13.11 -13.40 14.09
CA GLY A 163 11.83 -13.59 13.38
C GLY A 163 10.99 -12.33 13.21
N MET A 164 11.56 -11.14 13.47
CA MET A 164 10.89 -9.86 13.27
C MET A 164 11.45 -9.20 12.00
N GLU A 165 10.58 -9.13 10.98
CA GLU A 165 10.74 -8.47 9.67
C GLU A 165 11.37 -9.25 8.52
N THR A 166 10.80 -9.04 7.32
CA THR A 166 11.34 -9.47 6.03
C THR A 166 12.74 -8.88 5.81
N PRO A 167 13.73 -9.68 5.36
CA PRO A 167 15.10 -9.20 5.22
C PRO A 167 15.15 -8.04 4.21
N LYS A 168 15.43 -6.83 4.71
CA LYS A 168 15.84 -5.72 3.84
C LYS A 168 17.17 -6.10 3.21
N LEU A 169 17.26 -5.90 1.90
CA LEU A 169 18.43 -6.26 1.09
C LEU A 169 19.58 -5.32 1.46
N VAL A 170 20.38 -5.68 2.47
CA VAL A 170 21.57 -4.90 2.85
C VAL A 170 22.65 -5.14 1.80
N ILE A 171 22.88 -4.14 0.95
CA ILE A 171 23.99 -4.16 -0.01
C ILE A 171 25.27 -3.99 0.79
N LYS A 172 26.01 -5.08 1.03
CA LYS A 172 27.33 -5.03 1.67
C LYS A 172 28.31 -4.41 0.66
N PRO A 173 28.84 -3.19 0.87
CA PRO A 173 29.86 -2.68 -0.03
C PRO A 173 31.17 -3.41 0.33
N PHE A 174 31.80 -4.05 -0.66
CA PHE A 174 33.06 -4.78 -0.50
C PHE A 174 34.07 -4.28 -1.52
N VAL A 175 35.35 -4.43 -1.21
CA VAL A 175 36.44 -4.08 -2.13
C VAL A 175 37.26 -5.34 -2.40
N HIS A 176 37.55 -5.63 -3.65
CA HIS A 176 38.44 -6.71 -4.02
C HIS A 176 39.90 -6.37 -3.66
N LEU A 177 40.65 -7.34 -3.16
CA LEU A 177 42.08 -7.18 -2.91
C LEU A 177 42.82 -6.85 -4.22
N GLU A 178 43.78 -5.93 -4.13
CA GLU A 178 44.64 -5.57 -5.26
C GLU A 178 45.45 -6.80 -5.72
N PRO A 179 45.44 -7.17 -7.01
CA PRO A 179 46.14 -8.35 -7.53
C PRO A 179 47.62 -8.44 -7.15
N ALA A 180 48.29 -7.29 -7.01
CA ALA A 180 49.70 -7.21 -6.59
C ALA A 180 49.97 -7.86 -5.22
N ASN A 181 48.96 -7.97 -4.37
CA ASN A 181 49.06 -8.48 -3.01
C ASN A 181 48.47 -9.90 -2.84
N VAL A 182 48.09 -10.57 -3.93
CA VAL A 182 47.42 -11.87 -3.90
C VAL A 182 48.31 -12.94 -4.52
N ILE A 183 48.57 -14.02 -3.79
CA ILE A 183 49.34 -15.17 -4.27
C ILE A 183 48.38 -16.25 -4.75
N ILE A 184 48.73 -16.94 -5.83
CA ILE A 184 47.93 -18.05 -6.35
C ILE A 184 48.68 -19.38 -6.12
N ILE A 185 48.02 -20.36 -5.52
CA ILE A 185 48.53 -21.73 -5.35
C ILE A 185 47.49 -22.77 -5.81
N PRO A 186 47.82 -24.06 -5.92
CA PRO A 186 46.85 -25.10 -6.26
C PRO A 186 45.69 -25.17 -5.25
N TYR A 187 44.47 -25.29 -5.77
CA TYR A 187 43.22 -25.37 -4.99
C TYR A 187 43.31 -26.35 -3.82
N GLU A 188 43.72 -27.60 -4.07
CA GLU A 188 43.83 -28.65 -3.05
C GLU A 188 44.82 -28.30 -1.94
N THR A 189 45.90 -27.61 -2.30
CA THR A 189 46.92 -27.22 -1.33
C THR A 189 46.42 -26.11 -0.41
N LEU A 190 45.70 -25.13 -0.95
CA LEU A 190 45.07 -24.10 -0.13
C LEU A 190 43.91 -24.68 0.70
N ARG A 191 43.16 -25.64 0.16
CA ARG A 191 42.06 -26.31 0.87
C ARG A 191 42.58 -27.01 2.11
N GLY A 192 43.66 -27.80 1.96
CA GLY A 192 44.35 -28.44 3.07
C GLY A 192 44.99 -27.47 4.08
N ALA A 193 45.28 -26.24 3.68
CA ALA A 193 45.77 -25.17 4.56
C ALA A 193 44.63 -24.37 5.25
N GLY A 194 43.36 -24.75 5.07
CA GLY A 194 42.20 -24.10 5.68
C GLY A 194 41.53 -23.04 4.82
N GLY A 195 41.83 -22.98 3.52
CA GLY A 195 41.11 -22.13 2.56
C GLY A 195 39.65 -22.56 2.40
N ALA A 196 38.72 -21.61 2.49
CA ALA A 196 37.30 -21.87 2.33
C ALA A 196 36.91 -21.86 0.84
N LEU A 197 36.06 -22.80 0.40
CA LEU A 197 35.49 -22.78 -0.95
C LEU A 197 34.56 -21.57 -1.07
N GLU A 198 34.83 -20.64 -1.99
CA GLU A 198 34.06 -19.39 -2.11
C GLU A 198 33.27 -19.30 -3.41
N SER A 199 33.81 -19.88 -4.48
CA SER A 199 33.18 -19.87 -5.77
C SER A 199 33.48 -21.14 -6.56
N ILE A 200 32.56 -21.50 -7.44
CA ILE A 200 32.71 -22.56 -8.42
C ILE A 200 32.34 -21.93 -9.75
N ALA A 201 33.27 -21.93 -10.69
CA ALA A 201 33.06 -21.44 -12.04
C ALA A 201 32.74 -22.62 -12.96
N VAL A 202 31.71 -22.46 -13.79
CA VAL A 202 31.26 -23.49 -14.73
C VAL A 202 31.18 -22.88 -16.12
N ARG A 203 31.98 -23.39 -17.05
CA ARG A 203 31.95 -23.00 -18.46
C ARG A 203 31.40 -24.15 -19.29
N PHE A 204 30.18 -23.99 -19.79
CA PHE A 204 29.57 -24.96 -20.70
C PHE A 204 30.32 -25.03 -22.04
N ARG A 205 30.40 -26.25 -22.60
CA ARG A 205 30.92 -26.48 -23.94
C ARG A 205 29.94 -25.97 -25.00
N GLU A 206 30.42 -25.75 -26.22
CA GLU A 206 29.57 -25.29 -27.32
C GLU A 206 28.46 -26.31 -27.65
N GLY A 207 27.27 -25.81 -27.97
CA GLY A 207 26.11 -26.64 -28.34
C GLY A 207 25.22 -27.09 -27.18
N VAL A 208 25.58 -26.78 -25.93
CA VAL A 208 24.74 -27.05 -24.74
C VAL A 208 23.69 -25.95 -24.58
N ASP A 209 22.44 -26.35 -24.28
CA ASP A 209 21.39 -25.42 -23.88
C ASP A 209 21.59 -24.98 -22.42
N VAL A 210 22.47 -23.99 -22.24
CA VAL A 210 22.90 -23.46 -20.93
C VAL A 210 21.70 -23.08 -20.05
N ARG A 211 20.65 -22.51 -20.63
CA ARG A 211 19.47 -22.07 -19.87
C ARG A 211 18.74 -23.25 -19.25
N LYS A 212 18.50 -24.29 -20.05
CA LYS A 212 17.81 -25.51 -19.61
C LYS A 212 18.59 -26.22 -18.50
N GLU A 213 19.90 -26.34 -18.64
CA GLU A 213 20.76 -27.02 -17.65
C GLU A 213 20.82 -26.23 -16.32
N ILE A 214 20.89 -24.90 -16.39
CA ILE A 214 20.81 -24.06 -15.18
C ILE A 214 19.45 -24.21 -14.49
N GLU A 215 18.35 -24.26 -15.26
CA GLU A 215 17.00 -24.40 -14.69
C GLU A 215 16.81 -25.76 -13.98
N ASP A 216 17.26 -26.87 -14.57
CA ASP A 216 17.21 -28.18 -13.91
C ASP A 216 18.06 -28.20 -12.63
N PHE A 217 19.26 -27.62 -12.69
CA PHE A 217 20.17 -27.55 -11.56
C PHE A 217 19.64 -26.70 -10.39
N VAL A 218 19.09 -25.51 -10.68
CA VAL A 218 18.49 -24.62 -9.67
C VAL A 218 17.21 -25.20 -9.08
N SER A 219 16.48 -26.04 -9.83
CA SER A 219 15.29 -26.70 -9.31
C SER A 219 15.60 -27.70 -8.18
N ARG A 220 16.82 -28.25 -8.17
CA ARG A 220 17.27 -29.29 -7.23
C ARG A 220 18.14 -28.74 -6.10
N LEU A 221 18.87 -27.65 -6.34
CA LEU A 221 19.66 -26.98 -5.32
C LEU A 221 19.09 -25.61 -4.95
N ALA A 222 18.93 -25.37 -3.64
CA ALA A 222 18.46 -24.09 -3.12
C ALA A 222 19.54 -22.98 -3.12
N VAL A 223 20.31 -22.86 -4.20
CA VAL A 223 21.44 -21.93 -4.32
C VAL A 223 21.11 -20.76 -5.24
N THR A 224 21.75 -19.62 -4.98
CA THR A 224 21.75 -18.50 -5.93
C THR A 224 22.94 -18.66 -6.87
N LEU A 225 22.68 -18.65 -8.18
CA LEU A 225 23.69 -18.77 -9.23
C LEU A 225 23.76 -17.48 -10.04
N PHE A 226 24.97 -17.16 -10.47
CA PHE A 226 25.26 -16.10 -11.40
C PHE A 226 25.71 -16.75 -12.70
N ALA A 227 25.01 -16.47 -13.79
CA ALA A 227 25.26 -17.08 -15.08
C ALA A 227 25.48 -15.99 -16.14
N GLY A 228 26.70 -15.89 -16.64
CA GLY A 228 27.00 -15.12 -17.84
C GLY A 228 26.54 -15.89 -19.07
N ILE A 229 25.49 -15.41 -19.74
CA ILE A 229 24.99 -16.00 -20.99
C ILE A 229 25.23 -15.01 -22.12
N ARG A 230 25.87 -15.46 -23.20
CA ARG A 230 26.02 -14.70 -24.43
C ARG A 230 24.83 -14.99 -25.34
N GLU A 231 24.00 -13.98 -25.60
CA GLU A 231 22.86 -14.11 -26.51
C GLU A 231 23.31 -14.00 -27.98
N LYS A 232 22.63 -14.73 -28.87
CA LYS A 232 22.92 -14.66 -30.31
C LYS A 232 22.61 -13.26 -30.83
N GLY A 233 23.64 -12.57 -31.33
CA GLY A 233 23.52 -11.22 -31.90
C GLY A 233 23.98 -10.09 -30.98
N GLU A 234 24.44 -10.39 -29.77
CA GLU A 234 25.03 -9.39 -28.85
C GLU A 234 26.53 -9.63 -28.64
N ASP A 235 27.31 -8.55 -28.68
CA ASP A 235 28.76 -8.61 -28.46
C ASP A 235 29.14 -8.78 -26.98
N PHE A 236 28.23 -8.48 -26.05
CA PHE A 236 28.45 -8.54 -24.61
C PHE A 236 27.79 -9.75 -23.95
N VAL A 237 28.32 -10.17 -22.80
CA VAL A 237 27.76 -11.25 -21.97
C VAL A 237 26.77 -10.62 -20.99
N ARG A 238 25.54 -11.14 -20.95
CA ARG A 238 24.56 -10.72 -19.94
C ARG A 238 24.66 -11.63 -18.72
N VAL A 239 24.76 -11.02 -17.54
CA VAL A 239 24.80 -11.75 -16.26
C VAL A 239 23.38 -11.90 -15.71
N TYR A 240 22.92 -13.14 -15.62
CA TYR A 240 21.62 -13.51 -15.06
C TYR A 240 21.81 -14.06 -13.64
N VAL A 241 20.89 -13.68 -12.74
CA VAL A 241 20.87 -14.25 -11.39
C VAL A 241 19.70 -15.23 -11.29
N TYR A 242 20.02 -16.51 -11.08
CA TYR A 242 19.06 -17.57 -10.84
C TYR A 242 19.01 -17.89 -9.36
N SER A 243 17.83 -18.07 -8.77
CA SER A 243 17.68 -18.56 -7.41
C SER A 243 16.47 -19.50 -7.31
N SER A 244 16.57 -20.54 -6.49
CA SER A 244 15.46 -21.45 -6.21
C SER A 244 14.26 -20.72 -5.57
N MET A 245 14.53 -19.67 -4.78
CA MET A 245 13.51 -18.77 -4.24
C MET A 245 12.87 -17.85 -5.30
N GLY A 246 13.42 -17.82 -6.51
CA GLY A 246 12.94 -17.03 -7.65
C GLY A 246 11.83 -17.69 -8.47
N ALA A 247 11.52 -18.97 -8.24
CA ALA A 247 10.36 -19.62 -8.87
C ALA A 247 9.02 -19.12 -8.29
N THR A 248 9.03 -18.48 -7.12
CA THR A 248 7.93 -17.66 -6.58
C THR A 248 8.20 -16.17 -6.77
N SER A 249 8.88 -15.77 -7.86
CA SER A 249 8.96 -14.36 -8.19
C SER A 249 7.55 -13.81 -8.41
N LEU A 250 7.15 -12.91 -7.52
CA LEU A 250 6.01 -12.01 -7.62
C LEU A 250 6.03 -11.11 -8.90
N SER A 251 6.87 -11.42 -9.89
CA SER A 251 6.97 -10.76 -11.18
C SER A 251 5.61 -10.65 -11.89
N GLY A 252 4.74 -11.65 -11.71
CA GLY A 252 3.39 -11.65 -12.28
C GLY A 252 2.33 -10.81 -11.57
N LEU A 253 2.55 -10.34 -10.32
CA LEU A 253 1.53 -9.55 -9.60
C LEU A 253 1.23 -8.22 -10.30
N SER A 254 2.23 -7.62 -10.93
CA SER A 254 2.07 -6.40 -11.72
C SER A 254 1.06 -6.59 -12.86
N ASN A 255 1.10 -7.74 -13.54
CA ASN A 255 0.16 -8.10 -14.61
C ASN A 255 -1.26 -8.41 -14.09
N LEU A 256 -1.40 -8.77 -12.81
CA LEU A 256 -2.71 -9.02 -12.18
C LEU A 256 -3.40 -7.73 -11.71
N PHE A 257 -2.67 -6.61 -11.63
CA PHE A 257 -3.23 -5.34 -11.13
C PHE A 257 -4.44 -4.88 -11.95
N VAL A 258 -4.32 -4.86 -13.28
CA VAL A 258 -5.39 -4.38 -14.17
C VAL A 258 -6.63 -5.30 -14.10
N PRO A 259 -6.51 -6.64 -14.24
CA PRO A 259 -7.65 -7.54 -14.06
C PRO A 259 -8.33 -7.43 -12.68
N ILE A 260 -7.54 -7.33 -11.61
CA ILE A 260 -8.08 -7.16 -10.25
C ILE A 260 -8.86 -5.86 -10.14
N LEU A 261 -8.34 -4.76 -10.69
CA LEU A 261 -9.01 -3.47 -10.68
C LEU A 261 -10.33 -3.52 -11.49
N ILE A 262 -10.32 -4.14 -12.66
CA ILE A 262 -11.54 -4.33 -13.47
C ILE A 262 -12.56 -5.17 -12.70
N ALA A 263 -12.15 -6.28 -12.09
CA ALA A 263 -13.03 -7.12 -11.28
C ALA A 263 -13.62 -6.35 -10.08
N ALA A 264 -12.80 -5.56 -9.38
CA ALA A 264 -13.22 -4.72 -8.27
C ALA A 264 -14.30 -3.71 -8.71
N LEU A 265 -14.11 -3.04 -9.84
CA LEU A 265 -15.07 -2.08 -10.39
C LEU A 265 -16.37 -2.76 -10.85
N ILE A 266 -16.30 -3.97 -11.42
CA ILE A 266 -17.49 -4.75 -11.78
C ILE A 266 -18.31 -5.11 -10.54
N VAL A 267 -17.64 -5.62 -9.49
CA VAL A 267 -18.29 -5.96 -8.22
C VAL A 267 -18.92 -4.72 -7.60
N LEU A 268 -18.17 -3.60 -7.57
CA LEU A 268 -18.65 -2.31 -7.08
C LEU A 268 -19.94 -1.89 -7.79
N ASN A 269 -19.93 -1.87 -9.13
CA ASN A 269 -21.08 -1.43 -9.92
C ASN A 269 -22.30 -2.35 -9.74
N THR A 270 -22.07 -3.67 -9.72
CA THR A 270 -23.13 -4.66 -9.53
C THR A 270 -23.76 -4.54 -8.14
N MET A 271 -22.95 -4.40 -7.10
CA MET A 271 -23.45 -4.22 -5.73
C MET A 271 -24.14 -2.87 -5.56
N MET A 272 -23.66 -1.79 -6.20
CA MET A 272 -24.38 -0.51 -6.23
C MET A 272 -25.77 -0.67 -6.87
N GLY A 273 -25.86 -1.38 -8.00
CA GLY A 273 -27.14 -1.69 -8.66
C GLY A 273 -28.10 -2.43 -7.72
N SER A 274 -27.63 -3.51 -7.09
CA SER A 274 -28.42 -4.29 -6.12
C SER A 274 -28.94 -3.44 -4.95
N VAL A 275 -28.11 -2.53 -4.42
CA VAL A 275 -28.53 -1.60 -3.36
C VAL A 275 -29.67 -0.67 -3.83
N TYR A 276 -29.57 -0.13 -5.05
CA TYR A 276 -30.61 0.76 -5.59
C TYR A 276 -31.93 0.04 -5.88
N GLU A 277 -31.86 -1.18 -6.40
CA GLU A 277 -33.05 -2.01 -6.65
C GLU A 277 -33.77 -2.38 -5.34
N ARG A 278 -33.02 -2.67 -4.27
CA ARG A 278 -33.55 -3.08 -2.96
C ARG A 278 -33.79 -1.92 -1.99
N THR A 279 -33.86 -0.68 -2.46
CA THR A 279 -34.14 0.51 -1.64
C THR A 279 -35.42 0.39 -0.80
N ARG A 280 -36.49 -0.16 -1.37
CA ARG A 280 -37.76 -0.38 -0.66
C ARG A 280 -37.60 -1.38 0.49
N GLU A 281 -36.82 -2.45 0.29
CA GLU A 281 -36.55 -3.47 1.30
C GLU A 281 -35.73 -2.89 2.45
N ILE A 282 -34.68 -2.11 2.14
CA ILE A 282 -33.88 -1.38 3.13
C ILE A 282 -34.77 -0.49 4.01
N GLY A 283 -35.74 0.21 3.41
CA GLY A 283 -36.71 1.04 4.14
C GLY A 283 -37.61 0.23 5.07
N ILE A 284 -38.03 -0.97 4.65
CA ILE A 284 -38.82 -1.90 5.49
C ILE A 284 -37.99 -2.36 6.69
N TYR A 285 -36.75 -2.82 6.48
CA TYR A 285 -35.86 -3.26 7.56
C TYR A 285 -35.61 -2.15 8.59
N SER A 286 -35.39 -0.94 8.10
CA SER A 286 -35.18 0.24 8.96
C SER A 286 -36.42 0.58 9.78
N SER A 287 -37.61 0.42 9.18
CA SER A 287 -38.90 0.66 9.86
C SER A 287 -39.20 -0.37 10.94
N VAL A 288 -38.68 -1.59 10.80
CA VAL A 288 -38.75 -2.67 11.82
C VAL A 288 -37.67 -2.49 12.91
N GLY A 289 -36.80 -1.48 12.78
CA GLY A 289 -35.79 -1.11 13.78
C GLY A 289 -34.40 -1.70 13.53
N LEU A 290 -34.11 -2.20 12.32
CA LEU A 290 -32.77 -2.67 11.99
C LEU A 290 -31.78 -1.51 11.95
N ALA A 291 -30.70 -1.60 12.74
CA ALA A 291 -29.68 -0.56 12.76
C ALA A 291 -28.98 -0.42 11.38
N PRO A 292 -28.61 0.80 10.96
CA PRO A 292 -27.92 1.03 9.68
C PRO A 292 -26.67 0.17 9.46
N VAL A 293 -25.93 -0.14 10.53
CA VAL A 293 -24.73 -0.99 10.46
C VAL A 293 -25.09 -2.44 10.12
N HIS A 294 -26.21 -2.95 10.62
CA HIS A 294 -26.68 -4.30 10.30
C HIS A 294 -27.15 -4.39 8.84
N VAL A 295 -27.73 -3.31 8.29
CA VAL A 295 -28.03 -3.23 6.84
C VAL A 295 -26.74 -3.34 6.03
N ALA A 296 -25.67 -2.61 6.39
CA ALA A 296 -24.38 -2.78 5.72
C ALA A 296 -23.85 -4.21 5.80
N PHE A 297 -23.98 -4.85 6.96
CA PHE A 297 -23.50 -6.21 7.16
C PHE A 297 -24.24 -7.24 6.29
N LEU A 298 -25.54 -7.07 6.03
CA LEU A 298 -26.29 -7.92 5.12
C LEU A 298 -25.68 -7.94 3.71
N PHE A 299 -25.33 -6.76 3.16
CA PHE A 299 -24.71 -6.66 1.84
C PHE A 299 -23.26 -7.19 1.81
N LEU A 300 -22.50 -7.00 2.90
CA LEU A 300 -21.17 -7.59 3.05
C LEU A 300 -21.24 -9.12 3.11
N ALA A 301 -22.21 -9.67 3.85
CA ALA A 301 -22.43 -11.11 3.93
C ALA A 301 -22.87 -11.70 2.58
N GLU A 302 -23.77 -11.03 1.85
CA GLU A 302 -24.15 -11.41 0.49
C GLU A 302 -22.92 -11.44 -0.45
N SER A 303 -22.05 -10.43 -0.35
CA SER A 303 -20.81 -10.40 -1.13
C SER A 303 -19.80 -11.48 -0.74
N ALA A 304 -19.74 -11.87 0.53
CA ALA A 304 -18.90 -12.97 0.98
C ALA A 304 -19.33 -14.29 0.31
N VAL A 305 -20.63 -14.52 0.16
CA VAL A 305 -21.15 -15.69 -0.57
C VAL A 305 -20.71 -15.66 -2.04
N TYR A 306 -20.82 -14.51 -2.70
CA TYR A 306 -20.32 -14.36 -4.08
C TYR A 306 -18.81 -14.56 -4.18
N ALA A 307 -18.03 -14.11 -3.20
CA ALA A 307 -16.59 -14.31 -3.17
C ALA A 307 -16.23 -15.81 -3.08
N VAL A 308 -16.90 -16.56 -2.20
CA VAL A 308 -16.66 -18.01 -2.05
C VAL A 308 -17.07 -18.75 -3.32
N LEU A 309 -18.27 -18.50 -3.84
CA LEU A 309 -18.75 -19.16 -5.07
C LEU A 309 -17.88 -18.83 -6.28
N GLY A 310 -17.51 -17.56 -6.44
CA GLY A 310 -16.65 -17.08 -7.51
C GLY A 310 -15.23 -17.66 -7.43
N THR A 311 -14.69 -17.80 -6.21
CA THR A 311 -13.38 -18.43 -5.99
C THR A 311 -13.41 -19.90 -6.38
N VAL A 312 -14.41 -20.65 -5.91
CA VAL A 312 -14.54 -22.09 -6.21
C VAL A 312 -14.76 -22.31 -7.70
N ALA A 313 -15.69 -21.59 -8.31
CA ALA A 313 -15.97 -21.70 -9.75
C ALA A 313 -14.76 -21.28 -10.60
N GLY A 314 -14.14 -20.15 -10.27
CA GLY A 314 -12.95 -19.63 -10.96
C GLY A 314 -11.76 -20.59 -10.85
N TYR A 315 -11.55 -21.18 -9.68
CA TYR A 315 -10.52 -22.20 -9.49
C TYR A 315 -10.76 -23.42 -10.40
N LEU A 316 -11.99 -23.95 -10.41
CA LEU A 316 -12.33 -25.09 -11.27
C LEU A 316 -12.15 -24.76 -12.77
N VAL A 317 -12.61 -23.60 -13.22
CA VAL A 317 -12.44 -23.15 -14.60
C VAL A 317 -10.95 -22.99 -14.96
N GLY A 318 -10.15 -22.40 -14.06
CA GLY A 318 -8.71 -22.25 -14.24
C GLY A 318 -7.99 -23.60 -14.36
N GLN A 319 -8.34 -24.57 -13.50
CA GLN A 319 -7.81 -25.93 -13.54
C GLN A 319 -8.16 -26.66 -14.84
N ILE A 320 -9.42 -26.59 -15.27
CA ILE A 320 -9.87 -27.20 -16.53
C ILE A 320 -9.13 -26.57 -17.70
N THR A 321 -9.03 -25.24 -17.73
CA THR A 321 -8.35 -24.50 -18.81
C THR A 321 -6.87 -24.86 -18.87
N ALA A 322 -6.18 -24.88 -17.72
CA ALA A 322 -4.78 -25.29 -17.64
C ALA A 322 -4.56 -26.71 -18.17
N LYS A 323 -5.44 -27.65 -17.78
CA LYS A 323 -5.38 -29.05 -18.23
C LYS A 323 -5.60 -29.18 -19.74
N VAL A 324 -6.55 -28.42 -20.31
CA VAL A 324 -6.82 -28.40 -21.76
C VAL A 324 -5.66 -27.79 -22.55
N LEU A 325 -5.10 -26.68 -22.08
CA LEU A 325 -3.95 -26.04 -22.73
C LEU A 325 -2.71 -26.94 -22.71
N PHE A 326 -2.51 -27.68 -21.62
CA PHE A 326 -1.44 -28.66 -21.50
C PHE A 326 -1.65 -29.84 -22.45
N SER A 327 -2.86 -30.39 -22.53
CA SER A 327 -3.14 -31.52 -23.44
C SER A 327 -3.01 -31.16 -24.91
N LEU A 328 -3.26 -29.91 -25.28
CA LEU A 328 -3.08 -29.38 -26.65
C LEU A 328 -1.62 -29.03 -26.97
N ASN A 329 -0.67 -29.26 -26.06
CA ASN A 329 0.76 -28.99 -26.25
C ASN A 329 1.07 -27.52 -26.57
N LEU A 330 0.17 -26.61 -26.17
CA LEU A 330 0.31 -25.15 -26.34
C LEU A 330 1.20 -24.51 -25.26
N LEU A 331 1.50 -25.27 -24.20
CA LEU A 331 2.30 -24.86 -23.04
C LEU A 331 3.67 -25.56 -22.99
N LYS A 332 4.30 -25.82 -24.15
CA LYS A 332 5.64 -26.43 -24.20
C LYS A 332 6.63 -25.58 -23.41
N GLY A 333 7.30 -26.19 -22.43
CA GLY A 333 8.27 -25.53 -21.55
C GLY A 333 7.71 -25.05 -20.20
N PHE A 334 6.39 -25.13 -19.98
CA PHE A 334 5.79 -24.79 -18.68
C PHE A 334 5.41 -26.06 -17.91
N THR A 335 5.89 -26.19 -16.67
CA THR A 335 5.44 -27.22 -15.74
C THR A 335 4.28 -26.67 -14.90
N LEU A 336 3.14 -27.38 -14.90
CA LEU A 336 1.99 -27.00 -14.08
C LEU A 336 2.28 -27.36 -12.62
N ASN A 337 2.67 -26.36 -11.83
CA ASN A 337 2.84 -26.52 -10.38
C ASN A 337 1.50 -26.28 -9.66
N TYR A 338 0.91 -27.35 -9.14
CA TYR A 338 -0.31 -27.30 -8.33
C TYR A 338 0.03 -27.11 -6.84
N SER A 339 0.56 -25.94 -6.49
CA SER A 339 0.86 -25.60 -5.10
C SER A 339 -0.42 -25.24 -4.33
N SER A 340 -0.74 -26.01 -3.28
CA SER A 340 -1.88 -25.75 -2.39
C SER A 340 -1.82 -24.36 -1.74
N LEU A 341 -0.62 -23.86 -1.45
CA LEU A 341 -0.42 -22.53 -0.86
C LEU A 341 -0.82 -21.42 -1.84
N SER A 342 -0.54 -21.59 -3.13
CA SER A 342 -0.90 -20.61 -4.16
C SER A 342 -2.41 -20.51 -4.35
N ALA A 343 -3.12 -21.64 -4.24
CA ALA A 343 -4.58 -21.67 -4.28
C ALA A 343 -5.19 -20.93 -3.09
N VAL A 344 -4.66 -21.15 -1.88
CA VAL A 344 -5.13 -20.46 -0.65
C VAL A 344 -4.88 -18.96 -0.74
N MET A 345 -3.69 -18.54 -1.17
CA MET A 345 -3.36 -17.11 -1.34
C MET A 345 -4.25 -16.45 -2.41
N SER A 346 -4.52 -17.13 -3.52
CA SER A 346 -5.42 -16.63 -4.57
C SER A 346 -6.85 -16.49 -4.05
N ALA A 347 -7.35 -17.47 -3.29
CA ALA A 347 -8.66 -17.42 -2.67
C ALA A 347 -8.77 -16.25 -1.68
N ALA A 348 -7.75 -16.06 -0.83
CA ALA A 348 -7.70 -14.94 0.11
C ALA A 348 -7.70 -13.58 -0.61
N LEU A 349 -6.93 -13.46 -1.71
CA LEU A 349 -6.89 -12.25 -2.52
C LEU A 349 -8.25 -11.94 -3.16
N VAL A 350 -8.90 -12.94 -3.77
CA VAL A 350 -10.24 -12.78 -4.36
C VAL A 350 -11.26 -12.35 -3.30
N MET A 351 -11.27 -13.00 -2.13
CA MET A 351 -12.14 -12.60 -1.02
C MET A 351 -11.88 -11.15 -0.59
N ALA A 352 -10.61 -10.76 -0.42
CA ALA A 352 -10.27 -9.39 -0.04
C ALA A 352 -10.76 -8.38 -1.08
N VAL A 353 -10.54 -8.64 -2.38
CA VAL A 353 -10.96 -7.75 -3.47
C VAL A 353 -12.47 -7.58 -3.49
N VAL A 354 -13.24 -8.67 -3.41
CA VAL A 354 -14.71 -8.62 -3.41
C VAL A 354 -15.23 -7.85 -2.19
N LEU A 355 -14.75 -8.20 -0.99
CA LEU A 355 -15.21 -7.55 0.24
C LEU A 355 -14.86 -6.07 0.28
N LEU A 356 -13.63 -5.69 -0.09
CA LEU A 356 -13.19 -4.29 -0.15
C LEU A 356 -14.02 -3.49 -1.15
N SER A 357 -14.34 -4.08 -2.31
CA SER A 357 -15.17 -3.44 -3.34
C SER A 357 -16.62 -3.21 -2.87
N THR A 358 -17.13 -4.09 -2.00
CA THR A 358 -18.48 -3.98 -1.42
C THR A 358 -18.57 -2.98 -0.26
N VAL A 359 -17.47 -2.57 0.37
CA VAL A 359 -17.50 -1.63 1.51
C VAL A 359 -18.24 -0.34 1.18
N TYR A 360 -18.00 0.23 -0.01
CA TYR A 360 -18.68 1.47 -0.43
C TYR A 360 -20.20 1.28 -0.66
N PRO A 361 -20.66 0.30 -1.47
CA PRO A 361 -22.08 -0.02 -1.60
C PRO A 361 -22.77 -0.31 -0.27
N ALA A 362 -22.14 -1.10 0.61
CA ALA A 362 -22.68 -1.42 1.92
C ALA A 362 -22.87 -0.16 2.80
N ARG A 363 -21.90 0.78 2.76
CA ARG A 363 -22.05 2.09 3.40
C ARG A 363 -23.19 2.90 2.80
N LYS A 364 -23.38 2.86 1.47
CA LYS A 364 -24.51 3.53 0.82
C LYS A 364 -25.86 2.95 1.24
N ALA A 365 -25.97 1.63 1.31
CA ALA A 365 -27.17 0.96 1.82
C ALA A 365 -27.47 1.37 3.28
N SER A 366 -26.43 1.42 4.12
CA SER A 366 -26.54 1.89 5.51
C SER A 366 -27.08 3.32 5.61
N GLN A 367 -26.60 4.23 4.76
CA GLN A 367 -27.08 5.62 4.74
C GLN A 367 -28.54 5.73 4.30
N MET A 368 -28.99 4.87 3.39
CA MET A 368 -30.42 4.81 2.98
C MET A 368 -31.31 4.25 4.09
N ALA A 369 -30.76 3.45 4.99
CA ALA A 369 -31.45 2.90 6.15
C ALA A 369 -31.65 3.90 7.29
N VAL A 370 -31.00 5.07 7.23
CA VAL A 370 -31.24 6.13 8.22
C VAL A 370 -32.61 6.72 7.92
N PRO A 371 -33.62 6.56 8.80
CA PRO A 371 -34.91 7.20 8.60
C PRO A 371 -34.67 8.70 8.42
N ASP A 372 -35.19 9.22 7.33
CA ASP A 372 -34.98 10.57 6.83
C ASP A 372 -35.14 11.64 7.94
N VAL A 373 -34.04 11.97 8.63
CA VAL A 373 -33.91 13.13 9.52
C VAL A 373 -34.03 14.45 8.72
N THR A 374 -34.20 14.39 7.40
CA THR A 374 -34.20 15.54 6.49
C THR A 374 -35.53 15.88 5.83
N ARG A 375 -36.69 15.52 6.41
CA ARG A 375 -37.89 16.35 6.23
C ARG A 375 -37.74 17.69 6.97
N ARG A 376 -36.76 18.50 6.54
CA ARG A 376 -36.76 19.94 6.77
C ARG A 376 -37.97 20.48 6.03
N TRP A 377 -38.97 20.97 6.76
CA TRP A 377 -40.09 21.66 6.17
C TRP A 377 -39.56 22.81 5.30
N LYS A 378 -39.93 22.80 4.01
CA LYS A 378 -39.58 23.83 3.04
C LYS A 378 -40.78 24.74 2.85
N LEU A 379 -40.53 26.04 2.75
CA LEU A 379 -41.55 27.01 2.38
C LEU A 379 -42.03 26.71 0.95
N PRO A 380 -43.36 26.71 0.67
CA PRO A 380 -43.87 26.59 -0.69
C PRO A 380 -43.44 27.78 -1.57
N GLU A 381 -43.66 27.66 -2.87
CA GLU A 381 -43.42 28.75 -3.82
C GLU A 381 -44.46 29.88 -3.65
N PRO A 382 -44.06 31.17 -3.68
CA PRO A 382 -45.00 32.29 -3.56
C PRO A 382 -45.79 32.53 -4.84
N GLU A 383 -47.00 33.06 -4.70
CA GLU A 383 -47.81 33.58 -5.80
C GLU A 383 -47.52 35.08 -5.97
N GLY A 384 -46.53 35.40 -6.79
CA GLY A 384 -46.08 36.78 -6.96
C GLY A 384 -45.45 37.32 -5.66
N ASP A 385 -46.06 38.34 -5.08
CA ASP A 385 -45.60 38.98 -3.83
C ASP A 385 -46.31 38.49 -2.57
N HIS A 386 -47.08 37.40 -2.71
CA HIS A 386 -47.92 36.87 -1.65
C HIS A 386 -47.63 35.39 -1.39
N TRP A 387 -47.46 35.04 -0.11
CA TRP A 387 -47.46 33.67 0.36
C TRP A 387 -48.69 33.43 1.21
N PHE A 388 -49.37 32.31 0.97
CA PHE A 388 -50.42 31.81 1.84
C PHE A 388 -50.31 30.30 1.95
N PHE A 389 -50.07 29.78 3.15
CA PHE A 389 -49.91 28.34 3.36
C PHE A 389 -50.29 27.89 4.77
N GLU A 390 -50.62 26.61 4.88
CA GLU A 390 -50.80 25.93 6.17
C GLU A 390 -49.44 25.66 6.82
N PHE A 391 -49.23 26.22 8.01
CA PHE A 391 -48.04 25.96 8.81
C PHE A 391 -48.20 24.61 9.53
N PRO A 392 -47.16 23.76 9.58
CA PRO A 392 -47.28 22.35 9.99
C PRO A 392 -47.35 22.19 11.52
N PHE A 393 -48.22 22.96 12.16
CA PHE A 393 -48.51 22.96 13.58
C PHE A 393 -50.00 23.09 13.80
N THR A 394 -50.53 22.23 14.66
CA THR A 394 -51.86 22.36 15.23
C THR A 394 -51.72 22.66 16.72
N VAL A 395 -52.69 23.39 17.27
CA VAL A 395 -52.69 23.85 18.65
C VAL A 395 -54.05 23.56 19.25
N GLY A 396 -54.09 23.05 20.48
CA GLY A 396 -55.36 22.88 21.20
C GLY A 396 -55.96 24.24 21.56
N GLY A 397 -57.27 24.35 21.60
CA GLY A 397 -57.98 25.61 21.86
C GLY A 397 -57.70 26.20 23.24
N GLU A 398 -57.35 25.38 24.23
CA GLU A 398 -56.88 25.86 25.53
C GLU A 398 -55.52 26.57 25.43
N ASP A 399 -54.64 26.12 24.52
CA ASP A 399 -53.26 26.60 24.38
C ASP A 399 -53.11 27.69 23.30
N VAL A 400 -54.03 27.77 22.33
CA VAL A 400 -53.89 28.67 21.15
C VAL A 400 -53.72 30.11 21.57
N PHE A 401 -54.45 30.52 22.60
CA PHE A 401 -54.48 31.88 23.04
C PHE A 401 -53.20 32.25 23.80
N GLY A 402 -52.76 31.40 24.73
CA GLY A 402 -51.48 31.58 25.42
C GLY A 402 -50.28 31.57 24.47
N LEU A 403 -50.31 30.71 23.44
CA LEU A 403 -49.29 30.68 22.39
C LEU A 403 -49.24 32.00 21.61
N TYR A 404 -50.39 32.57 21.25
CA TYR A 404 -50.44 33.81 20.47
C TYR A 404 -49.93 35.01 21.28
N VAL A 405 -50.23 35.07 22.57
CA VAL A 405 -49.64 36.07 23.49
C VAL A 405 -48.12 35.88 23.60
N PHE A 406 -47.66 34.63 23.76
CA PHE A 406 -46.22 34.33 23.76
C PHE A 406 -45.53 34.77 22.47
N LEU A 407 -46.16 34.58 21.31
CA LEU A 407 -45.63 35.03 20.03
C LEU A 407 -45.61 36.56 19.90
N VAL A 408 -46.62 37.26 20.43
CA VAL A 408 -46.63 38.73 20.47
C VAL A 408 -45.45 39.26 21.28
N HIS A 409 -45.24 38.75 22.50
CA HIS A 409 -44.06 39.09 23.32
C HIS A 409 -42.75 38.78 22.60
N PHE A 410 -42.70 37.65 21.88
CA PHE A 410 -41.54 37.32 21.07
C PHE A 410 -41.30 38.35 19.96
N PHE A 411 -42.33 38.84 19.26
CA PHE A 411 -42.16 39.87 18.23
C PHE A 411 -41.83 41.24 18.82
N ASP A 412 -42.43 41.62 19.94
CA ASP A 412 -42.20 42.88 20.63
C ASP A 412 -40.77 42.96 21.17
N ALA A 413 -40.19 41.84 21.62
CA ALA A 413 -38.77 41.76 22.01
C ALA A 413 -37.79 42.05 20.85
N TYR A 414 -38.26 42.03 19.59
CA TYR A 414 -37.47 42.39 18.40
C TYR A 414 -37.80 43.80 17.87
N SER A 415 -38.54 44.63 18.61
CA SER A 415 -38.91 45.99 18.22
C SER A 415 -37.92 47.08 18.65
N GLU A 416 -37.09 46.83 19.68
CA GLU A 416 -36.09 47.79 20.20
C GLU A 416 -34.66 47.32 19.90
N GLU A 417 -33.87 48.12 19.16
CA GLU A 417 -32.40 48.05 18.97
C GLU A 417 -31.75 46.64 18.85
N SER A 418 -32.48 45.64 18.36
CA SER A 418 -31.96 44.28 18.30
C SER A 418 -31.09 44.09 17.05
N ILE A 419 -29.79 43.82 17.26
CA ILE A 419 -28.92 43.29 16.20
C ILE A 419 -29.29 41.82 16.02
N GLY A 420 -30.33 41.59 15.24
CA GLY A 420 -30.98 40.29 15.08
C GLY A 420 -31.05 39.79 13.63
N ILE A 421 -31.75 38.69 13.48
CA ILE A 421 -32.10 38.06 12.19
C ILE A 421 -33.28 38.75 11.49
N PHE A 422 -34.07 39.53 12.22
CA PHE A 422 -35.13 40.41 11.75
C PHE A 422 -35.44 41.46 12.84
N TYR A 423 -36.18 42.51 12.52
CA TYR A 423 -36.81 43.41 13.51
C TYR A 423 -38.28 43.64 13.14
N THR A 424 -39.09 44.12 14.09
CA THR A 424 -40.55 44.34 13.89
C THR A 424 -40.99 45.74 14.34
N ASP A 425 -42.19 46.15 13.93
CA ASP A 425 -42.86 47.38 14.41
C ASP A 425 -43.88 47.12 15.54
N GLY A 426 -43.79 45.96 16.19
CA GLY A 426 -44.72 45.51 17.22
C GLY A 426 -45.88 44.68 16.66
N ALA A 427 -46.24 43.61 17.37
CA ALA A 427 -47.26 42.67 16.91
C ALA A 427 -48.66 43.06 17.40
N LYS A 428 -49.64 43.07 16.48
CA LYS A 428 -51.05 43.34 16.82
C LYS A 428 -51.83 42.04 16.89
N LEU A 429 -52.33 41.70 18.08
CA LEU A 429 -53.26 40.60 18.28
C LEU A 429 -54.70 41.08 18.10
N LYS A 430 -55.48 40.34 17.28
CA LYS A 430 -56.91 40.57 17.06
C LYS A 430 -57.66 39.25 17.11
N ALA A 431 -58.88 39.27 17.63
CA ALA A 431 -59.85 38.20 17.45
C ALA A 431 -60.70 38.48 16.19
N PHE A 432 -61.07 37.44 15.46
CA PHE A 432 -61.99 37.53 14.34
C PHE A 432 -62.99 36.36 14.35
N THR A 433 -64.20 36.57 13.87
CA THR A 433 -65.21 35.51 13.82
C THR A 433 -65.04 34.67 12.55
N THR A 434 -65.11 33.35 12.70
CA THR A 434 -65.16 32.39 11.58
C THR A 434 -66.46 31.59 11.66
N GLU A 435 -66.80 30.89 10.57
CA GLU A 435 -67.97 30.01 10.53
C GLU A 435 -67.95 28.91 11.62
N LYS A 436 -66.76 28.56 12.11
CA LYS A 436 -66.54 27.45 13.05
C LYS A 436 -66.13 27.88 14.46
N GLY A 437 -66.17 29.18 14.75
CA GLY A 437 -65.80 29.74 16.06
C GLY A 437 -64.96 31.01 15.98
N GLU A 438 -64.45 31.46 17.11
CA GLU A 438 -63.55 32.62 17.20
C GLU A 438 -62.14 32.21 16.77
N GLY A 439 -61.54 32.96 15.84
CA GLY A 439 -60.16 32.81 15.40
C GLY A 439 -59.28 33.94 15.93
N TYR A 440 -57.96 33.73 15.93
CA TYR A 440 -56.98 34.71 16.41
C TYR A 440 -55.98 35.06 15.31
N LEU A 441 -55.66 36.34 15.18
CA LEU A 441 -54.78 36.90 14.16
C LEU A 441 -53.65 37.68 14.84
N ILE A 442 -52.41 37.35 14.53
CA ILE A 442 -51.25 38.23 14.75
C ILE A 442 -50.91 38.90 13.42
N ASP A 443 -50.84 40.23 13.42
CA ASP A 443 -50.45 41.04 12.27
C ASP A 443 -49.23 41.89 12.65
N VAL A 444 -48.14 41.76 11.89
CA VAL A 444 -46.85 42.40 12.21
C VAL A 444 -46.09 42.74 10.93
N ASN A 445 -45.44 43.90 10.88
CA ASN A 445 -44.46 44.19 9.83
C ASN A 445 -43.07 43.74 10.27
N VAL A 446 -42.35 43.11 9.36
CA VAL A 446 -41.05 42.47 9.63
C VAL A 446 -40.05 42.91 8.58
N TRP A 447 -38.86 43.31 9.05
CA TRP A 447 -37.71 43.58 8.20
C TRP A 447 -36.67 42.49 8.41
N LEU A 448 -36.20 41.89 7.31
CA LEU A 448 -35.36 40.69 7.36
C LEU A 448 -33.88 41.03 7.14
N ALA A 449 -33.01 40.37 7.91
CA ALA A 449 -31.58 40.44 7.68
C ALA A 449 -31.16 39.55 6.47
N PRO A 450 -30.12 39.93 5.72
CA PRO A 450 -29.28 41.11 5.93
C PRO A 450 -29.97 42.41 5.44
N PHE A 451 -29.92 43.45 6.27
CA PHE A 451 -30.78 44.64 6.15
C PHE A 451 -30.41 45.57 4.99
N ASP A 452 -29.21 45.41 4.44
CA ASP A 452 -28.74 46.05 3.20
C ASP A 452 -29.60 45.68 1.99
N LEU A 453 -30.25 44.51 2.01
CA LEU A 453 -31.18 44.10 0.96
C LEU A 453 -32.54 44.82 1.01
N GLY A 454 -32.81 45.60 2.06
CA GLY A 454 -34.04 46.39 2.20
C GLY A 454 -35.34 45.58 2.20
N VAL A 455 -35.28 44.28 2.53
CA VAL A 455 -36.44 43.38 2.49
C VAL A 455 -37.36 43.64 3.66
N SER A 456 -38.58 44.07 3.37
CA SER A 456 -39.66 44.25 4.35
C SER A 456 -40.93 43.53 3.90
N GLN A 457 -41.69 43.01 4.87
CA GLN A 457 -42.88 42.21 4.62
C GLN A 457 -43.91 42.37 5.73
N ARG A 458 -45.18 42.20 5.40
CA ARG A 458 -46.26 42.05 6.38
C ARG A 458 -46.50 40.56 6.61
N VAL A 459 -46.55 40.13 7.85
CA VAL A 459 -46.76 38.72 8.22
C VAL A 459 -48.03 38.60 9.04
N GLN A 460 -48.89 37.66 8.66
CA GLN A 460 -50.14 37.36 9.32
C GLN A 460 -50.17 35.91 9.77
N PHE A 461 -50.24 35.66 11.07
CA PHE A 461 -50.48 34.32 11.64
C PHE A 461 -51.94 34.20 12.03
N ARG A 462 -52.68 33.31 11.37
CA ARG A 462 -54.12 33.09 11.58
C ARG A 462 -54.33 31.72 12.23
N ALA A 463 -54.82 31.72 13.46
CA ALA A 463 -55.34 30.53 14.11
C ALA A 463 -56.82 30.39 13.75
N VAL A 464 -57.14 29.39 12.94
CA VAL A 464 -58.50 29.12 12.48
C VAL A 464 -59.00 27.83 13.14
N PRO A 465 -60.19 27.84 13.79
CA PRO A 465 -60.76 26.64 14.37
C PRO A 465 -61.15 25.64 13.28
N THR A 466 -60.76 24.38 13.44
CA THR A 466 -61.07 23.33 12.46
C THR A 466 -62.52 22.85 12.55
N GLY A 467 -63.18 23.06 13.70
CA GLY A 467 -64.52 22.58 14.04
C GLY A 467 -64.50 21.25 14.82
N ASP A 468 -63.38 20.53 14.79
CA ASP A 468 -63.23 19.23 15.42
C ASP A 468 -62.28 19.30 16.63
N HIS A 469 -62.71 18.69 17.75
CA HIS A 469 -61.85 18.40 18.91
C HIS A 469 -61.16 19.64 19.54
N ASN A 470 -61.74 20.83 19.35
CA ASN A 470 -61.18 22.10 19.81
C ASN A 470 -59.73 22.31 19.36
N ILE A 471 -59.41 22.03 18.10
CA ILE A 471 -58.08 22.21 17.52
C ILE A 471 -58.08 23.41 16.57
N TYR A 472 -56.99 24.17 16.60
CA TYR A 472 -56.72 25.28 15.71
C TYR A 472 -55.63 24.89 14.73
N ARG A 473 -55.88 25.16 13.45
CA ARG A 473 -54.86 25.15 12.40
C ARG A 473 -54.23 26.54 12.31
N ILE A 474 -52.95 26.57 11.99
CA ILE A 474 -52.21 27.82 11.77
C ILE A 474 -52.01 28.06 10.28
N GLU A 475 -52.57 29.14 9.78
CA GLU A 475 -52.38 29.64 8.42
C GLU A 475 -51.47 30.86 8.46
N VAL A 476 -50.51 30.93 7.54
CA VAL A 476 -49.52 32.02 7.48
C VAL A 476 -49.65 32.75 6.16
N GLY A 477 -49.92 34.05 6.24
CA GLY A 477 -49.86 35.01 5.15
C GLY A 477 -48.56 35.81 5.22
N ILE A 478 -47.86 35.98 4.10
CA ILE A 478 -46.70 36.88 4.00
C ILE A 478 -46.83 37.70 2.73
N ASP A 479 -46.89 39.03 2.87
CA ASP A 479 -46.95 39.97 1.76
C ASP A 479 -45.64 40.76 1.68
N ARG A 480 -44.97 40.77 0.52
CA ARG A 480 -43.77 41.60 0.29
C ARG A 480 -44.17 43.07 0.25
N LEU A 481 -43.52 43.89 1.08
CA LEU A 481 -43.70 45.35 1.08
C LEU A 481 -42.56 46.07 0.35
N SER A 482 -41.32 45.58 0.49
CA SER A 482 -40.12 46.13 -0.16
C SER A 482 -39.01 45.07 -0.33
N GLY A 483 -37.95 45.41 -1.07
CA GLY A 483 -36.80 44.55 -1.40
C GLY A 483 -37.01 43.69 -2.65
N GLU A 484 -35.95 43.20 -3.27
CA GLU A 484 -36.02 42.41 -4.52
C GLU A 484 -36.71 41.04 -4.30
N HIS A 485 -37.57 40.59 -5.23
CA HIS A 485 -38.32 39.33 -5.12
C HIS A 485 -37.42 38.10 -4.87
N ALA A 486 -36.32 37.96 -5.61
CA ALA A 486 -35.39 36.84 -5.44
C ALA A 486 -34.70 36.85 -4.06
N SER A 487 -34.37 38.04 -3.58
CA SER A 487 -33.77 38.27 -2.26
C SER A 487 -34.78 37.97 -1.14
N TRP A 488 -36.02 38.48 -1.25
CA TRP A 488 -37.15 38.19 -0.36
C TRP A 488 -37.42 36.68 -0.26
N LYS A 489 -37.44 35.98 -1.39
CA LYS A 489 -37.63 34.53 -1.44
C LYS A 489 -36.56 33.77 -0.66
N ARG A 490 -35.30 34.17 -0.82
CA ARG A 490 -34.13 33.51 -0.22
C ARG A 490 -34.08 33.65 1.31
N VAL A 491 -34.39 34.84 1.82
CA VAL A 491 -34.23 35.13 3.26
C VAL A 491 -35.38 34.56 4.12
N ASN A 492 -36.56 34.35 3.53
CA ASN A 492 -37.75 33.92 4.27
C ASN A 492 -37.66 32.52 4.88
N GLN A 493 -36.92 31.58 4.26
CA GLN A 493 -36.74 30.26 4.85
C GLN A 493 -36.05 30.34 6.22
N ARG A 494 -35.13 31.29 6.43
CA ARG A 494 -34.46 31.49 7.72
C ARG A 494 -35.42 32.06 8.76
N PHE A 495 -36.23 33.05 8.37
CA PHE A 495 -37.29 33.62 9.21
C PHE A 495 -38.27 32.53 9.68
N MET A 496 -38.80 31.73 8.75
CA MET A 496 -39.76 30.69 9.10
C MET A 496 -39.18 29.56 9.95
N ASN A 497 -37.88 29.25 9.82
CA ASN A 497 -37.21 28.32 10.72
C ASN A 497 -37.17 28.84 12.17
N VAL A 498 -37.06 30.15 12.36
CA VAL A 498 -37.08 30.77 13.70
C VAL A 498 -38.46 30.74 14.29
N ILE A 499 -39.49 31.10 13.50
CA ILE A 499 -40.88 30.97 13.92
C ILE A 499 -41.20 29.51 14.31
N ARG A 500 -40.80 28.55 13.47
CA ARG A 500 -40.95 27.12 13.76
C ARG A 500 -40.31 26.73 15.10
N LYS A 501 -39.13 27.28 15.42
CA LYS A 501 -38.46 27.04 16.70
C LYS A 501 -39.30 27.56 17.87
N GLN A 502 -39.97 28.71 17.76
CA GLN A 502 -40.85 29.23 18.82
C GLN A 502 -42.05 28.32 19.07
N PHE A 503 -42.68 27.79 18.01
CA PHE A 503 -43.76 26.80 18.17
C PHE A 503 -43.29 25.50 18.86
N LEU A 504 -42.04 25.09 18.64
CA LEU A 504 -41.45 23.95 19.35
C LEU A 504 -41.12 24.27 20.81
N ILE A 505 -40.59 25.47 21.08
CA ILE A 505 -40.29 25.94 22.44
C ILE A 505 -41.58 25.97 23.27
N TRP A 506 -42.69 26.47 22.72
CA TRP A 506 -43.98 26.49 23.40
C TRP A 506 -44.42 25.11 23.93
N ARG A 507 -44.09 24.03 23.20
CA ARG A 507 -44.39 22.66 23.66
C ARG A 507 -43.59 22.22 24.88
N THR A 508 -42.46 22.88 25.14
CA THR A 508 -41.57 22.62 26.28
C THR A 508 -41.77 23.58 27.45
N VAL A 509 -42.56 24.64 27.27
CA VAL A 509 -42.91 25.59 28.35
C VAL A 509 -43.73 24.88 29.42
N THR A 510 -43.43 25.16 30.69
CA THR A 510 -44.09 24.52 31.83
C THR A 510 -45.59 24.88 31.91
N PRO A 511 -46.44 23.99 32.45
CA PRO A 511 -47.88 24.25 32.57
C PRO A 511 -48.21 25.56 33.31
N GLU A 512 -47.43 25.91 34.33
CA GLU A 512 -47.61 27.12 35.14
C GLU A 512 -47.40 28.39 34.29
N ALA A 513 -46.32 28.43 33.50
CA ALA A 513 -46.02 29.55 32.62
C ALA A 513 -47.06 29.68 31.49
N LYS A 514 -47.55 28.55 30.95
CA LYS A 514 -48.64 28.57 29.96
C LYS A 514 -49.92 29.18 30.53
N GLU A 515 -50.23 28.94 31.80
CA GLU A 515 -51.40 29.54 32.47
C GLU A 515 -51.23 31.05 32.67
N GLU A 516 -50.02 31.52 32.95
CA GLU A 516 -49.70 32.95 33.05
C GLU A 516 -49.98 33.68 31.73
N TYR A 517 -49.43 33.18 30.61
CA TYR A 517 -49.70 33.75 29.29
C TYR A 517 -51.19 33.72 28.91
N ARG A 518 -51.93 32.68 29.31
CA ARG A 518 -53.40 32.62 29.11
C ARG A 518 -54.13 33.71 29.89
N LYS A 519 -53.76 33.93 31.16
CA LYS A 519 -54.36 34.99 32.00
C LYS A 519 -54.05 36.37 31.47
N GLU A 520 -52.81 36.59 31.03
CA GLU A 520 -52.37 37.85 30.43
C GLU A 520 -53.14 38.16 29.15
N GLY A 521 -53.26 37.19 28.24
CA GLY A 521 -54.07 37.37 27.03
C GLY A 521 -55.49 37.81 27.33
N ARG A 522 -56.13 37.21 28.35
CA ARG A 522 -57.54 37.48 28.67
C ARG A 522 -57.73 38.96 29.04
N ARG A 523 -56.76 39.52 29.79
CA ARG A 523 -56.73 40.95 30.14
C ARG A 523 -56.52 41.86 28.92
N MET A 524 -55.68 41.46 27.96
CA MET A 524 -55.44 42.25 26.74
C MET A 524 -56.69 42.37 25.86
N LEU A 525 -57.49 41.30 25.73
CA LEU A 525 -58.75 41.32 24.97
C LEU A 525 -59.87 42.09 25.69
N GLU A 526 -59.98 41.97 27.02
CA GLU A 526 -60.95 42.73 27.82
C GLU A 526 -60.70 44.24 27.72
N GLY A 527 -59.43 44.67 27.68
CA GLY A 527 -59.05 46.07 27.46
C GLY A 527 -59.37 46.58 26.05
N GLN A 528 -59.27 45.73 25.01
CA GLN A 528 -59.61 46.12 23.63
C GLN A 528 -61.13 46.18 23.39
N ARG A 529 -61.93 45.35 24.08
CA ARG A 529 -63.41 45.38 24.01
C ARG A 529 -64.06 46.58 24.73
N GLN A 530 -63.32 47.32 25.56
CA GLN A 530 -63.82 48.54 26.21
C GLN A 530 -63.52 49.83 25.43
N VAL A 531 -62.67 49.76 24.40
CA VAL A 531 -62.20 50.93 23.61
C VAL A 531 -62.73 50.92 22.17
N ALA A 532 -63.35 49.81 21.74
CA ALA A 532 -64.15 49.71 20.52
C ALA A 532 -65.64 49.83 20.84
#